data_AF-A0A3B1C8A0-F1
#
_entry.id   AF-A0A3B1C8A0-F1
#
_cell.length_a   1.000
_cell.length_b   1.000
_cell.length_c   1.000
_cell.angle_alpha   90.00
_cell.angle_beta   90.00
_cell.angle_gamma   90.00
#
_symmetry.space_group_name_H-M   'P 1'
#
loop_
_entity.id
_entity.type
_entity.pdbx_description
1 polymer ?
#
loop_
_entity_poly.entity_id
_entity_poly.type
_entity_poly.pdbx_seq_one_letter_code
_entity_poly.pdbx_strand_id
1 'polypeptide(L)'
;MERKTGRIRPVIKIFLAITVLIMQFPPTGYTASQTNVEIAMRHYNDGRYKEAMLTFGRTPKRELGEQAYVIWGLSAYRLGKFRSALLKFEQAYIRNPSNGDILNLMGDTHLKLGEPSKALHILRKTE
;
A
#
# COMPACT_ATOMS: atom_id res chain seq x y z
N MET A 1 -15.89 2.36 66.99
CA MET A 1 -16.19 1.96 65.59
C MET A 1 -15.02 2.40 64.70
N GLU A 2 -13.97 1.60 64.62
CA GLU A 2 -12.81 1.90 63.76
C GLU A 2 -13.11 1.48 62.33
N ARG A 3 -13.24 2.46 61.42
CA ARG A 3 -13.29 2.18 59.99
C ARG A 3 -11.86 1.87 59.52
N LYS A 4 -11.59 0.58 59.26
CA LYS A 4 -10.36 0.12 58.59
C LYS A 4 -10.25 0.80 57.23
N THR A 5 -9.44 1.86 57.17
CA THR A 5 -9.08 2.54 55.92
C THR A 5 -8.24 1.55 55.11
N GLY A 6 -8.85 0.98 54.07
CA GLY A 6 -8.20 0.00 53.20
C GLY A 6 -6.92 0.57 52.61
N ARG A 7 -5.78 0.07 53.08
CA ARG A 7 -4.46 0.40 52.54
C ARG A 7 -4.39 -0.17 51.12
N ILE A 8 -4.72 0.66 50.13
CA ILE A 8 -4.60 0.31 48.72
C ILE A 8 -3.15 -0.12 48.47
N ARG A 9 -2.95 -1.38 48.07
CA ARG A 9 -1.63 -1.97 47.84
C ARG A 9 -0.85 -1.10 46.83
N PRO A 10 0.45 -0.81 47.07
CA PRO A 10 1.23 0.13 46.25
C PRO A 10 1.23 -0.24 44.75
N VAL A 11 1.08 -1.52 44.43
CA VAL A 11 0.97 -2.05 43.05
C VAL A 11 -0.23 -1.46 42.29
N ILE A 12 -1.38 -1.23 42.95
CA ILE A 12 -2.58 -0.68 42.31
C ILE A 12 -2.40 0.81 41.99
N LYS A 13 -1.67 1.56 42.83
CA LYS A 13 -1.34 2.97 42.57
C LYS A 13 -0.36 3.11 41.39
N ILE A 14 0.62 2.21 41.28
CA ILE A 14 1.56 2.17 40.16
C ILE A 14 0.82 1.85 38.85
N PHE A 15 -0.11 0.89 38.88
CA PHE A 15 -0.90 0.51 37.70
C PHE A 15 -1.77 1.67 37.20
N LEU A 16 -2.45 2.38 38.12
CA LEU A 16 -3.23 3.57 37.79
C LEU A 16 -2.36 4.69 37.19
N ALA A 17 -1.16 4.94 37.73
CA ALA A 17 -0.25 5.95 37.21
C ALA A 17 0.23 5.63 35.78
N ILE A 18 0.51 4.35 35.47
CA ILE A 18 0.90 3.92 34.12
C ILE A 18 -0.26 4.10 33.13
N THR A 19 -1.49 3.75 33.52
CA THR A 19 -2.66 3.92 32.63
C THR A 19 -2.97 5.38 32.28
N VAL A 20 -2.75 6.31 33.21
CA VAL A 20 -2.95 7.75 32.98
C VAL A 20 -1.85 8.33 32.08
N LEU A 21 -0.63 7.81 32.16
CA LEU A 21 0.50 8.26 31.31
C LEU A 21 0.29 7.92 29.83
N ILE A 22 -0.34 6.78 29.52
CA ILE A 22 -0.63 6.34 28.14
C ILE A 22 -1.80 7.14 27.52
N MET A 23 -2.61 7.84 28.33
CA MET A 23 -3.67 8.74 27.81
C MET A 23 -3.15 10.14 27.45
N GLN A 24 -2.09 10.62 28.11
CA GLN A 24 -1.49 11.93 27.82
C GLN A 24 -0.56 11.92 26.60
N PHE A 25 0.01 10.76 26.30
CA PHE A 25 0.65 10.47 25.04
C PHE A 25 -0.30 9.57 24.26
N PRO A 26 -1.23 10.12 23.45
CA PRO A 26 -1.96 9.27 22.52
C PRO A 26 -0.91 8.40 21.80
N PRO A 27 -1.09 7.07 21.67
CA PRO A 27 -0.21 6.29 20.82
C PRO A 27 -0.41 6.83 19.41
N THR A 28 0.42 7.80 19.05
CA THR A 28 0.61 8.28 17.69
C THR A 28 1.35 7.17 16.95
N GLY A 29 0.66 6.03 16.78
CA GLY A 29 0.83 5.30 15.53
C GLY A 29 0.56 6.33 14.43
N TYR A 30 1.51 6.52 13.52
CA TYR A 30 1.61 7.65 12.60
C TYR A 30 2.03 8.96 13.31
N THR A 31 3.23 9.48 13.03
CA THR A 31 3.48 10.20 11.78
C THR A 31 4.99 10.47 11.57
N ALA A 32 5.39 10.54 10.30
CA ALA A 32 6.70 10.95 9.78
C ALA A 32 7.86 9.92 9.78
N SER A 33 7.58 8.67 9.39
CA SER A 33 8.55 7.89 8.62
C SER A 33 7.99 7.78 7.21
N GLN A 34 8.63 8.38 6.20
CA GLN A 34 8.21 8.21 4.81
C GLN A 34 8.13 6.71 4.53
N THR A 35 6.94 6.21 4.19
CA THR A 35 6.82 4.81 3.80
C THR A 35 7.58 4.62 2.48
N ASN A 36 8.21 3.46 2.27
CA ASN A 36 8.88 3.18 0.98
C ASN A 36 7.90 3.32 -0.22
N VAL A 37 6.60 3.14 0.03
CA VAL A 37 5.53 3.39 -0.94
C VAL A 37 5.46 4.87 -1.32
N GLU A 38 5.45 5.80 -0.36
CA GLU A 38 5.46 7.25 -0.62
C GLU A 38 6.71 7.69 -1.39
N ILE A 39 7.88 7.16 -1.01
CA ILE A 39 9.14 7.46 -1.71
C ILE A 39 9.06 6.98 -3.17
N ALA A 40 8.55 5.76 -3.40
CA ALA A 40 8.38 5.22 -4.74
C ALA A 40 7.37 6.04 -5.56
N MET A 41 6.28 6.50 -4.95
CA MET A 41 5.29 7.37 -5.61
C MET A 41 5.89 8.73 -5.98
N ARG A 42 6.73 9.33 -5.12
CA ARG A 42 7.47 10.55 -5.48
C ARG A 42 8.40 10.32 -6.66
N HIS A 43 9.16 9.23 -6.66
CA HIS A 43 9.99 8.88 -7.81
C HIS A 43 9.18 8.76 -9.10
N TYR A 44 7.99 8.13 -9.05
CA TYR A 44 7.11 8.06 -10.20
C TYR A 44 6.63 9.43 -10.68
N ASN A 45 6.19 10.29 -9.76
CA ASN A 45 5.71 11.64 -10.08
C ASN A 45 6.82 12.51 -10.70
N ASP A 46 8.06 12.31 -10.26
CA ASP A 46 9.23 13.00 -10.81
C ASP A 46 9.74 12.38 -12.14
N GLY A 47 9.05 11.37 -12.68
CA GLY A 47 9.47 10.66 -13.91
C GLY A 47 10.64 9.68 -13.72
N ARG A 48 11.12 9.50 -12.48
CA ARG A 48 12.17 8.55 -12.11
C ARG A 48 11.61 7.13 -11.99
N TYR A 49 11.14 6.59 -13.10
CA TYR A 49 10.40 5.32 -13.15
C TYR A 49 11.26 4.12 -12.73
N LYS A 50 12.56 4.12 -13.02
CA LYS A 50 13.45 3.01 -12.63
C LYS A 50 13.60 2.95 -11.11
N GLU A 51 13.78 4.10 -10.48
CA GLU A 51 13.91 4.29 -9.05
C GLU A 51 12.61 3.93 -8.35
N ALA A 52 11.46 4.36 -8.88
CA ALA A 52 10.15 3.95 -8.38
C ALA A 52 10.02 2.42 -8.33
N MET A 53 10.34 1.73 -9.45
CA MET A 53 10.31 0.26 -9.51
C MET A 53 11.26 -0.40 -8.50
N LEU A 54 12.47 0.13 -8.33
CA LEU A 54 13.45 -0.42 -7.39
C LEU A 54 12.98 -0.26 -5.93
N THR A 55 12.42 0.90 -5.59
CA THR A 55 11.89 1.15 -4.25
C THR A 55 10.69 0.26 -3.97
N PHE A 56 9.73 0.14 -4.89
CA PHE A 56 8.62 -0.83 -4.75
C PHE A 56 9.12 -2.28 -4.62
N GLY A 57 10.17 -2.65 -5.34
CA GLY A 57 10.79 -3.98 -5.26
C GLY A 57 11.41 -4.31 -3.90
N ARG A 58 11.78 -3.29 -3.12
CA ARG A 58 12.33 -3.43 -1.77
C ARG A 58 11.26 -3.30 -0.68
N THR A 59 10.08 -2.78 -1.01
CA THR A 59 8.97 -2.65 -0.06
C THR A 59 8.38 -4.02 0.27
N PRO A 60 8.17 -4.36 1.55
CA PRO A 60 7.48 -5.58 1.95
C PRO A 60 6.09 -5.68 1.30
N LYS A 61 5.76 -6.84 0.72
CA LYS A 61 4.48 -7.03 -0.01
C LYS A 61 3.23 -6.74 0.82
N ARG A 62 3.29 -6.89 2.15
CA ARG A 62 2.21 -6.57 3.10
C ARG A 62 1.92 -5.06 3.21
N GLU A 63 2.88 -4.22 2.82
CA GLU A 63 2.77 -2.76 2.81
C GLU A 63 2.32 -2.24 1.43
N LEU A 64 2.30 -3.11 0.41
CA LEU A 64 1.86 -2.77 -0.94
C LEU A 64 0.36 -3.00 -1.11
N GLY A 65 -0.40 -1.89 -1.18
CA GLY A 65 -1.80 -1.88 -1.58
C GLY A 65 -1.98 -1.92 -3.11
N GLU A 66 -3.24 -1.97 -3.53
CA GLU A 66 -3.67 -1.91 -4.94
C GLU A 66 -2.96 -0.77 -5.70
N GLN A 67 -3.09 0.46 -5.21
CA GLN A 67 -2.52 1.65 -5.85
C GLN A 67 -0.99 1.56 -6.00
N ALA A 68 -0.29 0.97 -5.02
CA ALA A 68 1.16 0.79 -5.12
C ALA A 68 1.54 -0.15 -6.28
N TYR A 69 0.78 -1.23 -6.49
CA TYR A 69 0.96 -2.11 -7.64
C TYR A 69 0.59 -1.44 -8.97
N VAL A 70 -0.45 -0.58 -9.00
CA VAL A 70 -0.79 0.22 -10.18
C VAL A 70 0.37 1.14 -10.56
N ILE A 71 0.89 1.93 -9.61
CA ILE A 71 2.00 2.87 -9.88
C ILE A 71 3.28 2.11 -10.26
N TRP A 72 3.55 0.95 -9.65
CA TRP A 72 4.65 0.08 -10.06
C TRP A 72 4.48 -0.41 -11.51
N GLY A 73 3.28 -0.88 -11.86
CA GLY A 73 2.95 -1.29 -13.23
C GLY A 73 3.10 -0.15 -14.22
N LEU A 74 2.60 1.04 -13.91
CA LEU A 74 2.76 2.25 -14.73
C LEU A 74 4.23 2.63 -14.90
N SER A 75 5.04 2.55 -13.84
CA SER A 75 6.48 2.79 -13.91
C SER A 75 7.16 1.83 -14.91
N ALA A 76 6.81 0.55 -14.85
CA ALA A 76 7.32 -0.45 -15.79
C ALA A 76 6.82 -0.19 -17.22
N TYR A 77 5.55 0.17 -17.39
CA TYR A 77 4.93 0.51 -18.67
C TYR A 77 5.63 1.70 -19.32
N ARG A 78 5.89 2.77 -18.57
CA ARG A 78 6.58 3.98 -19.06
C ARG A 78 8.02 3.69 -19.52
N LEU A 79 8.63 2.62 -19.02
CA LEU A 79 9.94 2.13 -19.44
C LEU A 79 9.88 1.10 -20.59
N GLY A 80 8.70 0.86 -21.18
CA GLY A 80 8.50 -0.14 -22.23
C GLY A 80 8.56 -1.59 -21.74
N LYS A 81 8.58 -1.82 -20.42
CA LYS A 81 8.65 -3.17 -19.82
C LYS A 81 7.26 -3.77 -19.69
N PHE A 82 6.55 -3.92 -20.81
CA PHE A 82 5.11 -4.25 -20.82
C PHE A 82 4.77 -5.57 -20.12
N ARG A 83 5.59 -6.63 -20.28
CA ARG A 83 5.36 -7.89 -19.53
C ARG A 83 5.48 -7.69 -18.02
N SER A 84 6.45 -6.90 -17.57
CA SER A 84 6.58 -6.58 -16.14
C SER A 84 5.43 -5.70 -15.66
N ALA A 85 4.94 -4.78 -16.48
CA ALA A 85 3.80 -3.92 -16.15
C ALA A 85 2.54 -4.77 -15.94
N LEU A 86 2.27 -5.70 -16.87
CA LEU A 86 1.12 -6.60 -16.81
C LEU A 86 1.10 -7.40 -15.50
N LEU A 87 2.22 -8.00 -15.11
CA LEU A 87 2.33 -8.74 -13.85
C LEU A 87 1.99 -7.87 -12.62
N LYS A 88 2.31 -6.57 -12.64
CA LYS A 88 1.96 -5.67 -11.53
C LYS A 88 0.50 -5.25 -11.57
N PHE A 89 -0.07 -5.02 -12.76
CA PHE A 89 -1.50 -4.78 -12.90
C PHE A 89 -2.33 -5.99 -12.47
N GLU A 90 -1.89 -7.21 -12.75
CA GLU A 90 -2.53 -8.43 -12.23
C GLU A 90 -2.51 -8.48 -10.69
N GLN A 91 -1.40 -8.10 -10.05
CA GLN A 91 -1.35 -8.00 -8.58
C GLN A 91 -2.30 -6.92 -8.06
N ALA A 92 -2.43 -5.79 -8.75
CA ALA A 92 -3.39 -4.75 -8.39
C ALA A 92 -4.84 -5.27 -8.52
N TYR A 93 -5.15 -5.98 -9.61
CA TYR A 93 -6.46 -6.58 -9.87
C TYR A 93 -6.84 -7.61 -8.80
N ILE A 94 -5.89 -8.44 -8.35
CA ILE A 94 -6.12 -9.38 -7.23
C ILE A 94 -6.50 -8.64 -5.95
N ARG A 95 -5.99 -7.43 -5.72
CA ARG A 95 -6.33 -6.61 -4.54
C ARG A 95 -7.70 -5.95 -4.66
N ASN A 96 -8.07 -5.51 -5.85
CA ASN A 96 -9.35 -4.89 -6.11
C ASN A 96 -9.87 -5.28 -7.50
N PRO A 97 -10.60 -6.41 -7.60
CA PRO A 97 -11.13 -6.89 -8.87
C PRO A 97 -12.21 -5.99 -9.48
N SER A 98 -12.81 -5.09 -8.69
CA SER A 98 -13.85 -4.18 -9.16
C SER A 98 -13.33 -2.90 -9.80
N ASN A 99 -12.03 -2.63 -9.72
CA ASN A 99 -11.46 -1.44 -10.33
C ASN A 99 -11.28 -1.61 -11.84
N GLY A 100 -12.23 -1.06 -12.61
CA GLY A 100 -12.21 -1.09 -14.08
C GLY A 100 -10.99 -0.42 -14.71
N ASP A 101 -10.36 0.55 -14.03
CA ASP A 101 -9.14 1.19 -14.53
C ASP A 101 -7.98 0.21 -14.63
N ILE A 102 -7.91 -0.78 -13.74
CA ILE A 102 -6.86 -1.81 -13.78
C ILE A 102 -7.05 -2.70 -15.00
N LEU A 103 -8.28 -3.07 -15.33
CA LEU A 103 -8.60 -3.85 -16.53
C LEU A 103 -8.27 -3.05 -17.81
N ASN A 104 -8.56 -1.75 -17.82
CA ASN A 104 -8.14 -0.85 -18.92
C ASN A 104 -6.62 -0.83 -19.08
N LEU A 105 -5.87 -0.71 -17.98
CA LEU A 105 -4.40 -0.76 -18.01
C LEU A 105 -3.87 -2.11 -18.50
N MET A 106 -4.47 -3.22 -18.09
CA MET A 106 -4.13 -4.56 -18.59
C MET A 106 -4.43 -4.70 -20.09
N GLY A 107 -5.60 -4.23 -20.54
CA GLY A 107 -6.00 -4.23 -21.94
C GLY A 107 -5.03 -3.46 -22.82
N ASP A 108 -4.73 -2.22 -22.46
CA ASP A 108 -3.73 -1.39 -23.18
C ASP A 108 -2.34 -2.04 -23.16
N THR A 109 -1.94 -2.65 -22.04
CA THR A 109 -0.66 -3.37 -21.96
C THR A 109 -0.61 -4.58 -22.90
N HIS A 110 -1.71 -5.32 -23.05
CA HIS A 110 -1.79 -6.40 -24.04
C HIS A 110 -1.72 -5.89 -25.48
N LEU A 111 -2.30 -4.71 -25.78
CA LEU A 111 -2.14 -4.08 -27.08
C LEU A 111 -0.67 -3.73 -27.36
N LYS A 112 0.05 -3.16 -26.38
CA LYS A 112 1.49 -2.88 -26.49
C LYS A 112 2.35 -4.13 -26.65
N LEU A 113 1.88 -5.27 -26.15
CA LEU A 113 2.53 -6.58 -26.33
C LEU A 113 2.22 -7.24 -27.68
N GLY A 114 1.33 -6.67 -28.51
CA GLY A 114 0.87 -7.29 -29.76
C GLY A 114 -0.11 -8.45 -29.53
N GLU A 115 -0.85 -8.43 -28.42
CA GLU A 115 -1.80 -9.47 -28.02
C GLU A 115 -3.28 -8.98 -28.06
N PRO A 116 -3.80 -8.51 -29.21
CA PRO A 116 -5.09 -7.82 -29.30
C PRO A 116 -6.29 -8.69 -28.90
N SER A 117 -6.24 -10.00 -29.17
CA SER A 117 -7.32 -10.92 -28.77
C SER A 117 -7.49 -10.99 -27.25
N LYS A 118 -6.39 -10.92 -26.49
CA LYS A 118 -6.44 -10.88 -25.02
C LYS A 118 -6.91 -9.53 -24.51
N ALA A 119 -6.45 -8.44 -25.14
CA ALA A 119 -6.92 -7.10 -24.83
C ALA A 119 -8.44 -6.98 -24.97
N LEU A 120 -9.01 -7.43 -26.10
CA LEU A 120 -10.45 -7.42 -26.34
C LEU A 120 -11.21 -8.22 -25.29
N HIS A 121 -10.72 -9.41 -24.93
CA HIS A 121 -11.33 -10.22 -23.89
C HIS A 121 -11.36 -9.54 -22.52
N ILE A 122 -10.29 -8.82 -22.17
CA ILE A 122 -10.17 -8.09 -20.89
C ILE A 122 -11.05 -6.84 -20.91
N LEU A 123 -11.02 -6.05 -21.98
CA LEU A 123 -11.79 -4.81 -22.09
C LEU A 123 -13.31 -5.06 -22.17
N ARG A 124 -13.76 -6.22 -22.65
CA ARG A 124 -15.19 -6.58 -22.54
C ARG A 124 -15.67 -6.78 -21.10
N LYS A 125 -14.75 -6.87 -20.12
CA LYS A 125 -15.11 -6.98 -18.69
C LYS A 125 -15.21 -5.62 -18.00
N THR A 126 -14.86 -4.53 -18.68
CA THR A 126 -14.98 -3.16 -18.14
C THR A 126 -16.31 -2.49 -18.46
N GLU A 127 -17.08 -3.06 -19.39
CA GLU A 127 -18.46 -2.69 -19.75
C GLU A 127 -19.47 -3.47 -18.89
#